data_AF-A0A7R7I126-F1
#
_entry.id   AF-A0A7R7I126-F1
#
_cell.length_a   1.000
_cell.length_b   1.000
_cell.length_c   1.000
_cell.angle_alpha   90.00
_cell.angle_beta   90.00
_cell.angle_gamma   90.00
#
_symmetry.space_group_name_H-M   'P 1'
#
loop_
_entity.id
_entity.type
_entity.pdbx_description
1 polymer ?
#
loop_
_entity_poly.entity_id
_entity_poly.type
_entity_poly.pdbx_seq_one_letter_code
_entity_poly.pdbx_strand_id
1 'polypeptide(L)'
;MVENPLLSIGPPWIFAADLDSNRFGKMADQLIVSGGKKIELEGARMTTLDALFDEFAQAAMLPDYFGRNWPALDECLADLEWLPASSYVMTLRNPARLLKSALRDRPVFIKIVTKVAAEWAEPVSVGEYWDRPAIPLHLVVDRACGADHGWRECASTPDASWLGTMRSI
;
A
#
# COMPACT_ATOMS: atom_id res chain seq x y z
N MET A 1 -24.53 -6.93 -4.21
CA MET A 1 -23.11 -6.96 -4.59
C MET A 1 -22.33 -6.35 -3.44
N VAL A 2 -21.30 -7.01 -2.94
CA VAL A 2 -20.44 -6.41 -1.90
C VAL A 2 -19.60 -5.36 -2.61
N GLU A 3 -19.69 -4.11 -2.15
CA GLU A 3 -18.87 -3.01 -2.65
C GLU A 3 -17.38 -3.32 -2.40
N ASN A 4 -16.53 -3.07 -3.38
CA ASN A 4 -15.08 -3.30 -3.25
C ASN A 4 -14.45 -2.05 -2.62
N PRO A 5 -14.05 -2.08 -1.33
CA PRO A 5 -13.54 -0.91 -0.64
C PRO A 5 -12.22 -0.41 -1.23
N LEU A 6 -11.49 -1.25 -1.99
CA LEU A 6 -10.25 -0.87 -2.68
C LEU A 6 -10.49 0.07 -3.87
N LEU A 7 -11.75 0.28 -4.27
CA LEU A 7 -12.15 1.23 -5.31
C LEU A 7 -12.69 2.55 -4.71
N SER A 8 -12.65 2.71 -3.39
CA SER A 8 -13.10 3.92 -2.70
C SER A 8 -12.08 5.05 -2.81
N ILE A 9 -12.55 6.29 -2.97
CA ILE A 9 -11.77 7.54 -2.86
C ILE A 9 -11.81 8.13 -1.43
N GLY A 10 -12.05 7.29 -0.44
CA GLY A 10 -12.19 7.71 0.96
C GLY A 10 -11.50 6.74 1.93
N PRO A 11 -11.24 7.19 3.16
CA PRO A 11 -10.57 6.38 4.17
C PRO A 11 -11.42 5.15 4.56
N PRO A 12 -10.78 4.10 5.10
CA PRO A 12 -9.37 4.05 5.47
C PRO A 12 -8.45 3.78 4.27
N TRP A 13 -7.26 4.37 4.29
CA TRP A 13 -6.23 4.21 3.25
C TRP A 13 -5.42 2.92 3.39
N ILE A 14 -5.42 2.37 4.59
CA ILE A 14 -4.71 1.15 4.93
C ILE A 14 -5.69 0.15 5.49
N PHE A 15 -5.76 -0.99 4.81
CA PHE A 15 -6.55 -2.14 5.15
C PHE A 15 -5.66 -3.26 5.63
N ALA A 16 -6.25 -4.19 6.37
CA ALA A 16 -5.56 -5.42 6.72
C ALA A 16 -6.48 -6.62 6.48
N ALA A 17 -5.98 -7.59 5.73
CA ALA A 17 -6.74 -8.71 5.17
C ALA A 17 -5.83 -9.94 5.01
N ASP A 18 -6.44 -11.12 4.90
CA ASP A 18 -5.73 -12.33 4.44
C ASP A 18 -5.60 -12.26 2.92
N LEU A 19 -4.38 -12.05 2.43
CA LEU A 19 -4.11 -11.89 1.01
C LEU A 19 -4.25 -13.19 0.21
N ASP A 20 -4.27 -14.35 0.87
CA ASP A 20 -4.47 -15.66 0.26
C ASP A 20 -5.95 -16.07 0.23
N SER A 21 -6.82 -15.28 0.86
CA SER A 21 -8.26 -15.51 0.83
C SER A 21 -8.83 -15.28 -0.58
N ASN A 22 -9.74 -16.16 -1.01
CA ASN A 22 -10.49 -15.99 -2.26
C ASN A 22 -11.27 -14.67 -2.32
N ARG A 23 -11.63 -14.09 -1.17
CA ARG A 23 -12.31 -12.80 -1.10
C ARG A 23 -11.40 -11.66 -1.54
N PHE A 24 -10.18 -11.60 -0.99
CA PHE A 24 -9.19 -10.61 -1.42
C PHE A 24 -8.80 -10.82 -2.88
N GLY A 25 -8.57 -12.08 -3.29
CA GLY A 25 -8.30 -12.43 -4.68
C GLY A 25 -9.37 -11.85 -5.64
N LYS A 26 -10.65 -12.09 -5.36
CA LYS A 26 -11.76 -11.51 -6.16
C LYS A 26 -11.77 -9.98 -6.20
N MET A 27 -11.43 -9.31 -5.09
CA MET A 27 -11.36 -7.84 -5.05
C MET A 27 -10.20 -7.32 -5.91
N ALA A 28 -9.03 -7.95 -5.83
CA ALA A 28 -7.87 -7.60 -6.64
C ALA A 28 -8.12 -7.88 -8.14
N ASP A 29 -8.73 -9.02 -8.46
CA ASP A 29 -9.10 -9.38 -9.84
C ASP A 29 -10.06 -8.35 -10.44
N GLN A 30 -11.07 -7.92 -9.69
CA GLN A 30 -12.00 -6.88 -10.13
C GLN A 30 -11.27 -5.56 -10.42
N LEU A 31 -10.33 -5.17 -9.55
CA LEU A 31 -9.53 -3.96 -9.71
C LEU A 31 -8.71 -4.02 -11.01
N ILE A 32 -8.02 -5.15 -11.25
CA ILE A 32 -7.22 -5.36 -12.47
C ILE A 32 -8.09 -5.32 -13.73
N VAL A 33 -9.25 -6.00 -13.73
CA VAL A 33 -10.19 -5.99 -14.86
C VAL A 33 -10.71 -4.58 -15.16
N SER A 34 -10.83 -3.72 -14.14
CA SER A 34 -11.26 -2.33 -14.29
C SER A 34 -10.14 -1.34 -14.68
N GLY A 35 -8.95 -1.84 -15.01
CA GLY A 35 -7.79 -1.02 -15.38
C GLY A 35 -6.94 -0.53 -14.20
N GLY A 36 -7.15 -1.10 -13.01
CA GLY A 36 -6.33 -0.84 -11.83
C GLY A 36 -5.01 -1.62 -11.86
N LYS A 37 -4.08 -1.22 -10.99
CA LYS A 37 -2.78 -1.87 -10.85
C LYS A 37 -2.52 -2.33 -9.42
N LYS A 38 -1.87 -3.49 -9.32
CA LYS A 38 -1.38 -4.06 -8.07
C LYS A 38 0.13 -3.84 -7.98
N ILE A 39 0.59 -3.35 -6.83
CA ILE A 39 2.00 -3.21 -6.49
C ILE A 39 2.27 -4.17 -5.32
N GLU A 40 3.04 -5.21 -5.58
CA GLU A 40 3.27 -6.28 -4.60
C GLU A 40 4.59 -6.05 -3.86
N LEU A 41 4.50 -5.91 -2.53
CA LEU A 41 5.62 -5.65 -1.64
C LEU A 41 5.81 -6.83 -0.68
N GLU A 42 7.07 -7.22 -0.48
CA GLU A 42 7.46 -8.27 0.45
C GLU A 42 8.23 -7.68 1.65
N GLY A 43 7.60 -7.64 2.82
CA GLY A 43 8.21 -7.14 4.05
C GLY A 43 9.49 -7.90 4.42
N ALA A 44 9.63 -9.18 4.04
CA ALA A 44 10.85 -9.95 4.21
C ALA A 44 12.03 -9.42 3.37
N ARG A 45 11.77 -8.73 2.26
CA ARG A 45 12.79 -8.07 1.42
C ARG A 45 13.06 -6.64 1.88
N MET A 46 12.17 -6.03 2.64
CA MET A 46 12.26 -4.63 3.07
C MET A 46 12.80 -4.46 4.50
N THR A 47 13.75 -5.29 4.95
CA THR A 47 14.19 -5.33 6.36
C THR A 47 15.04 -4.13 6.79
N THR A 48 15.67 -3.44 5.84
CA THR A 48 16.43 -2.18 6.01
C THR A 48 15.80 -1.07 5.16
N LEU A 49 16.23 0.17 5.39
CA LEU A 49 15.75 1.31 4.61
C LEU A 49 16.16 1.21 3.12
N ASP A 50 17.41 0.82 2.84
CA ASP A 50 17.86 0.62 1.46
C ASP A 50 17.07 -0.48 0.74
N ALA A 51 16.80 -1.59 1.44
CA ALA A 51 16.07 -2.70 0.86
C ALA A 51 14.58 -2.38 0.66
N LEU A 52 14.02 -1.48 1.48
CA LEU A 52 12.70 -0.89 1.23
C LEU A 52 12.69 -0.11 -0.08
N PHE A 53 13.71 0.74 -0.32
CA PHE A 53 13.82 1.50 -1.55
C PHE A 53 14.04 0.59 -2.78
N ASP A 54 14.80 -0.49 -2.65
CA ASP A 54 14.96 -1.50 -3.71
C ASP A 54 13.65 -2.20 -4.07
N GLU A 55 12.88 -2.61 -3.06
CA GLU A 55 11.60 -3.28 -3.28
C GLU A 55 10.61 -2.35 -3.99
N PHE A 56 10.53 -1.08 -3.58
CA PHE A 56 9.69 -0.10 -4.25
C PHE A 56 10.13 0.18 -5.69
N ALA A 57 11.43 0.36 -5.90
CA ALA A 57 11.99 0.59 -7.23
C ALA A 57 11.59 -0.52 -8.20
N GLN A 58 11.62 -1.78 -7.74
CA GLN A 58 11.22 -2.93 -8.55
C GLN A 58 9.69 -3.05 -8.69
N ALA A 59 8.96 -3.04 -7.57
CA ALA A 59 7.52 -3.35 -7.55
C ALA A 59 6.66 -2.26 -8.20
N ALA A 60 7.04 -0.99 -8.04
CA ALA A 60 6.35 0.16 -8.64
C ALA A 60 7.01 0.64 -9.94
N MET A 61 8.02 -0.09 -10.44
CA MET A 61 8.79 0.27 -11.64
C MET A 61 9.31 1.71 -11.58
N LEU A 62 9.86 2.12 -10.44
CA LEU A 62 10.30 3.51 -10.26
C LEU A 62 11.40 3.85 -11.27
N PRO A 63 11.48 5.12 -11.71
CA PRO A 63 12.49 5.54 -12.68
C PRO A 63 13.93 5.38 -12.18
N ASP A 64 14.88 5.24 -13.11
CA ASP A 64 16.31 5.10 -12.80
C ASP A 64 16.90 6.28 -12.02
N TYR A 65 16.26 7.45 -12.09
CA TYR A 65 16.65 8.65 -11.34
C TYR A 65 16.15 8.65 -9.88
N PHE A 66 15.46 7.60 -9.44
CA PHE A 66 14.92 7.49 -8.09
C PHE A 66 16.01 7.71 -7.02
N GLY A 67 15.85 8.78 -6.23
CA GLY A 67 16.88 9.28 -5.31
C GLY A 67 17.11 8.46 -4.03
N ARG A 68 16.40 7.32 -3.84
CA ARG A 68 16.56 6.39 -2.72
C ARG A 68 16.53 7.05 -1.34
N ASN A 69 15.55 7.92 -1.13
CA ASN A 69 15.30 8.59 0.14
C ASN A 69 13.79 8.82 0.32
N TRP A 70 13.38 9.23 1.53
CA TRP A 70 11.98 9.43 1.85
C TRP A 70 11.27 10.47 0.95
N PRO A 71 11.80 11.69 0.75
CA PRO A 71 11.25 12.63 -0.23
C PRO A 71 11.10 12.05 -1.63
N ALA A 72 12.11 11.37 -2.16
CA ALA A 72 12.06 10.78 -3.49
C ALA A 72 10.97 9.69 -3.58
N LEU A 73 10.74 8.92 -2.52
CA LEU A 73 9.68 7.92 -2.51
C LEU A 73 8.29 8.56 -2.46
N ASP A 74 8.13 9.61 -1.65
CA ASP A 74 6.90 10.41 -1.56
C ASP A 74 6.56 11.02 -2.93
N GLU A 75 7.52 11.67 -3.59
CA GLU A 75 7.37 12.22 -4.94
C GLU A 75 7.01 11.13 -5.96
N CYS A 76 7.76 10.03 -6.01
CA CYS A 76 7.50 8.98 -6.98
C CYS A 76 6.13 8.30 -6.79
N LEU A 77 5.68 8.11 -5.55
CA LEU A 77 4.38 7.49 -5.29
C LEU A 77 3.22 8.47 -5.49
N ALA A 78 3.46 9.78 -5.36
CA ALA A 78 2.49 10.82 -5.66
C ALA A 78 2.27 11.02 -7.17
N ASP A 79 3.26 10.68 -8.00
CA ASP A 79 3.27 10.95 -9.45
C ASP A 79 3.62 9.71 -10.29
N LEU A 80 2.83 8.65 -10.17
CA LEU A 80 2.98 7.38 -10.91
C LEU A 80 2.70 7.50 -12.44
N GLU A 81 3.18 8.55 -13.10
CA GLU A 81 2.94 8.85 -14.53
C GLU A 81 3.39 7.73 -15.47
N TRP A 82 4.45 6.99 -15.13
CA TRP A 82 4.96 5.85 -15.90
C TRP A 82 4.12 4.59 -15.71
N LEU A 83 3.22 4.58 -14.73
CA LEU A 83 2.41 3.43 -14.36
C LEU A 83 0.91 3.79 -14.29
N PRO A 84 0.31 4.41 -15.33
CA PRO A 84 -1.05 4.92 -15.25
C PRO A 84 -2.08 3.81 -14.99
N ALA A 85 -3.03 4.07 -14.08
CA ALA A 85 -4.10 3.14 -13.72
C ALA A 85 -5.38 3.87 -13.28
N SER A 86 -6.51 3.18 -13.33
CA SER A 86 -7.78 3.69 -12.79
C SER A 86 -7.89 3.55 -11.26
N SER A 87 -6.99 2.79 -10.66
CA SER A 87 -6.83 2.59 -9.21
C SER A 87 -5.51 1.88 -8.91
N TYR A 88 -5.00 2.03 -7.69
CA TYR A 88 -3.78 1.38 -7.22
C TYR A 88 -4.05 0.63 -5.92
N VAL A 89 -3.57 -0.61 -5.85
CA VAL A 89 -3.51 -1.36 -4.59
C VAL A 89 -2.10 -1.83 -4.33
N MET A 90 -1.48 -1.31 -3.27
CA MET A 90 -0.25 -1.88 -2.73
C MET A 90 -0.62 -3.05 -1.81
N THR A 91 0.08 -4.16 -1.90
CA THR A 91 -0.06 -5.27 -0.96
C THR A 91 1.24 -5.52 -0.24
N LEU A 92 1.22 -5.63 1.09
CA LEU A 92 2.41 -5.91 1.89
C LEU A 92 2.32 -7.28 2.56
N ARG A 93 3.12 -8.24 2.10
CA ARG A 93 3.31 -9.53 2.78
C ARG A 93 4.36 -9.45 3.88
N ASN A 94 4.28 -10.39 4.83
CA ASN A 94 5.15 -10.46 6.02
C ASN A 94 5.45 -9.08 6.68
N PRO A 95 4.43 -8.29 7.04
CA PRO A 95 4.61 -6.93 7.55
C PRO A 95 5.46 -6.85 8.83
N ALA A 96 5.48 -7.93 9.62
CA ALA A 96 6.36 -8.10 10.77
C ALA A 96 7.84 -7.84 10.46
N ARG A 97 8.28 -8.13 9.23
CA ARG A 97 9.67 -8.00 8.77
C ARG A 97 10.02 -6.63 8.20
N LEU A 98 9.01 -5.83 7.83
CA LEU A 98 9.21 -4.49 7.29
C LEU A 98 10.09 -3.67 8.22
N LEU A 99 11.19 -3.10 7.71
CA LEU A 99 12.11 -2.24 8.46
C LEU A 99 12.52 -2.82 9.82
N LYS A 100 12.66 -4.15 9.93
CA LYS A 100 13.03 -4.83 11.19
C LYS A 100 14.34 -4.30 11.78
N SER A 101 15.28 -3.87 10.93
CA SER A 101 16.56 -3.27 11.33
C SER A 101 16.49 -1.74 11.52
N ALA A 102 15.34 -1.13 11.27
CA ALA A 102 15.11 0.31 11.27
C ALA A 102 13.69 0.64 11.78
N LEU A 103 13.29 0.07 12.92
CA LEU A 103 11.90 0.15 13.41
C LEU A 103 11.37 1.59 13.56
N ARG A 104 12.25 2.55 13.88
CA ARG A 104 11.94 3.98 13.99
C ARG A 104 11.43 4.61 12.69
N ASP A 105 11.70 3.97 11.55
CA ASP A 105 11.36 4.46 10.22
C ASP A 105 9.99 3.93 9.75
N ARG A 106 9.41 2.92 10.43
CA ARG A 106 8.07 2.40 10.14
C ARG A 106 6.96 3.46 10.19
N PRO A 107 6.92 4.39 11.17
CA PRO A 107 5.94 5.47 11.16
C PRO A 107 6.09 6.41 9.94
N VAL A 108 7.31 6.60 9.44
CA VAL A 108 7.57 7.44 8.26
C VAL A 108 6.98 6.76 7.01
N PHE A 109 7.21 5.46 6.85
CA PHE A 109 6.59 4.66 5.79
C PHE A 109 5.06 4.77 5.79
N ILE A 110 4.43 4.56 6.95
CA ILE A 110 2.96 4.65 7.07
C ILE A 110 2.48 6.06 6.77
N LYS A 111 3.18 7.08 7.27
CA LYS A 111 2.84 8.48 6.98
C LYS A 111 2.86 8.75 5.48
N ILE A 112 3.90 8.34 4.76
CA ILE A 112 4.03 8.58 3.31
C ILE A 112 2.91 7.86 2.56
N VAL A 113 2.73 6.56 2.79
CA VAL A 113 1.67 5.80 2.10
C VAL A 113 0.28 6.36 2.36
N THR A 114 -0.01 6.74 3.61
CA THR A 114 -1.29 7.35 3.99
C THR A 114 -1.49 8.71 3.32
N LYS A 115 -0.43 9.54 3.30
CA LYS A 115 -0.45 10.86 2.66
C LYS A 115 -0.70 10.71 1.16
N VAL A 116 0.09 9.89 0.46
CA VAL A 116 -0.05 9.65 -0.97
C VAL A 116 -1.45 9.12 -1.32
N ALA A 117 -1.97 8.16 -0.55
CA ALA A 117 -3.33 7.66 -0.73
C ALA A 117 -4.39 8.76 -0.67
N ALA A 118 -4.27 9.66 0.31
CA ALA A 118 -5.16 10.81 0.43
C ALA A 118 -4.99 11.80 -0.74
N GLU A 119 -3.76 12.04 -1.22
CA GLU A 119 -3.50 12.93 -2.36
C GLU A 119 -4.07 12.39 -3.68
N TRP A 120 -4.00 11.08 -3.91
CA TRP A 120 -4.63 10.46 -5.08
C TRP A 120 -6.15 10.49 -5.00
N ALA A 121 -6.72 10.40 -3.80
CA ALA A 121 -8.16 10.51 -3.58
C ALA A 121 -8.74 11.91 -3.84
N GLU A 122 -7.90 12.92 -3.97
CA GLU A 122 -8.31 14.26 -4.40
C GLU A 122 -8.12 14.43 -5.91
N PRO A 123 -9.08 15.05 -6.62
CA PRO A 123 -8.91 15.39 -8.03
C PRO A 123 -7.95 16.57 -8.20
N VAL A 124 -7.25 16.60 -9.33
CA VAL A 124 -6.53 17.78 -9.81
C VAL A 124 -7.37 18.40 -10.92
N SER A 125 -7.90 19.59 -10.68
CA SER A 125 -8.81 20.29 -11.60
C SER A 125 -8.40 21.76 -11.71
N VAL A 126 -7.19 22.00 -12.22
CA VAL A 126 -6.62 23.35 -12.38
C VAL A 126 -6.79 23.91 -13.79
N GLY A 127 -7.43 23.16 -14.69
CA GLY A 127 -7.68 23.55 -16.08
C GLY A 127 -6.50 23.24 -17.00
N GLU A 128 -5.58 22.38 -16.57
CA GLU A 128 -4.37 22.02 -17.32
C GLU A 128 -4.52 20.65 -17.98
N TYR A 129 -3.67 20.35 -18.97
CA TYR A 129 -3.78 19.08 -19.71
C TYR A 129 -3.49 17.84 -18.85
N TRP A 130 -2.84 18.03 -17.68
CA TRP A 130 -2.56 16.99 -16.69
C TRP A 130 -3.60 16.92 -15.56
N ASP A 131 -4.74 17.62 -15.70
CA ASP A 131 -5.87 17.44 -14.81
C ASP A 131 -6.25 15.96 -14.72
N ARG A 132 -6.51 15.49 -13.50
CA ARG A 132 -6.85 14.08 -13.23
C ARG A 132 -8.02 13.97 -12.27
N PRO A 133 -8.88 12.94 -12.42
CA PRO A 133 -9.86 12.63 -11.40
C PRO A 133 -9.18 12.15 -10.11
N ALA A 134 -9.98 12.02 -9.05
CA ALA A 134 -9.59 11.24 -7.88
C ALA A 134 -9.39 9.77 -8.29
N ILE A 135 -8.28 9.19 -7.87
CA ILE A 135 -7.91 7.80 -8.14
C ILE A 135 -7.77 7.06 -6.82
N PRO A 136 -8.48 5.94 -6.61
CA PRO A 136 -8.30 5.12 -5.42
C PRO A 136 -6.86 4.61 -5.30
N LEU A 137 -6.21 4.84 -4.16
CA LEU A 137 -4.94 4.22 -3.80
C LEU A 137 -5.00 3.71 -2.38
N HIS A 138 -4.77 2.41 -2.19
CA HIS A 138 -4.85 1.76 -0.89
C HIS A 138 -3.66 0.84 -0.63
N LEU A 139 -3.25 0.71 0.63
CA LEU A 139 -2.33 -0.33 1.08
C LEU A 139 -3.12 -1.43 1.80
N VAL A 140 -2.92 -2.68 1.40
CA VAL A 140 -3.48 -3.85 2.07
C VAL A 140 -2.34 -4.63 2.70
N VAL A 141 -2.36 -4.68 4.02
CA VAL A 141 -1.35 -5.37 4.80
C VAL A 141 -1.81 -6.79 5.09
N ASP A 142 -0.97 -7.75 4.74
CA ASP A 142 -1.25 -9.16 4.97
C ASP A 142 -1.38 -9.43 6.46
N ARG A 143 -2.50 -10.04 6.82
CA ARG A 143 -2.77 -10.47 8.18
C ARG A 143 -2.40 -11.91 8.43
N ALA A 144 -1.90 -12.66 7.44
CA ALA A 144 -1.57 -14.07 7.52
C ALA A 144 -1.11 -14.46 8.93
N CYS A 145 -2.11 -14.83 9.72
CA CYS A 145 -1.96 -15.27 11.08
C CYS A 145 -1.49 -16.70 10.87
N GLY A 146 -0.30 -17.05 11.36
CA GLY A 146 0.11 -18.46 11.37
C GLY A 146 -1.07 -19.27 11.88
N ALA A 147 -1.41 -20.35 11.19
CA ALA A 147 -2.70 -21.07 11.22
C ALA A 147 -3.20 -21.58 12.60
N ASP A 148 -2.59 -21.17 13.73
CA ASP A 148 -2.86 -21.69 15.07
C ASP A 148 -3.49 -20.72 16.07
N HIS A 149 -3.61 -19.41 15.82
CA HIS A 149 -4.06 -18.49 16.87
C HIS A 149 -5.20 -17.59 16.41
N GLY A 150 -6.36 -17.74 17.05
CA GLY A 150 -7.57 -16.99 16.73
C GLY A 150 -7.35 -15.47 16.79
N TRP A 151 -8.09 -14.76 15.95
CA TRP A 151 -8.13 -13.30 15.75
C TRP A 151 -7.97 -12.40 17.01
N ARG A 152 -8.33 -12.88 18.21
CA ARG A 152 -8.15 -12.13 19.46
C ARG A 152 -6.69 -12.04 19.92
N GLU A 153 -5.80 -12.94 19.51
CA GLU A 153 -4.37 -12.96 19.92
C GLU A 153 -3.41 -12.36 18.88
N CYS A 154 -3.73 -12.43 17.58
CA CYS A 154 -2.96 -11.74 16.52
C CYS A 154 -3.05 -10.19 16.64
N ALA A 155 -4.12 -9.63 17.23
CA ALA A 155 -4.19 -8.20 17.57
C ALA A 155 -3.29 -7.78 18.75
N SER A 156 -2.67 -8.76 19.42
CA SER A 156 -1.76 -8.58 20.56
C SER A 156 -0.32 -8.99 20.25
N THR A 157 0.03 -9.30 18.99
CA THR A 157 1.45 -9.42 18.64
C THR A 157 2.09 -8.02 18.68
N PRO A 158 3.15 -7.82 19.49
CA PRO A 158 3.77 -6.50 19.65
C PRO A 158 4.42 -5.97 18.37
N ASP A 159 4.50 -6.78 17.30
CA ASP A 159 5.23 -6.51 16.07
C ASP A 159 4.43 -5.75 15.00
N ALA A 160 3.11 -5.64 15.15
CA ALA A 160 2.18 -4.95 14.25
C ALA A 160 1.48 -3.73 14.90
N SER A 161 1.74 -3.49 16.20
CA SER A 161 1.14 -2.39 16.98
C SER A 161 1.40 -0.98 16.44
N TRP A 162 2.44 -0.82 15.60
CA TRP A 162 2.82 0.43 14.94
C TRP A 162 1.93 0.79 13.73
N LEU A 163 1.07 -0.11 13.27
CA LEU A 163 0.20 0.11 12.10
C LEU A 163 -1.06 0.95 12.40
N GLY A 164 -1.24 1.40 13.66
CA GLY A 164 -2.39 2.22 14.05
C GLY A 164 -3.74 1.50 13.97
N THR A 165 -4.83 2.27 13.96
CA THR A 165 -6.22 1.72 13.90
C THR A 165 -6.58 1.29 12.47
N MET A 166 -6.08 0.14 12.03
CA MET A 166 -6.47 -0.47 10.75
C MET A 166 -7.89 -1.02 10.79
N ARG A 167 -8.68 -0.80 9.72
CA ARG A 167 -9.94 -1.53 9.54
C ARG A 167 -9.72 -2.84 8.81
N SER A 168 -10.38 -3.88 9.30
CA SER A 168 -10.49 -5.16 8.61
C SER A 168 -11.39 -5.01 7.38
N ILE A 169 -10.98 -5.56 6.25
CA ILE A 169 -11.87 -5.76 5.11
C ILE A 169 -12.00 -7.21 4.76
#